data_AF-A0A661Q007-F1
#
_entry.id   AF-A0A661Q007-F1
#
_cell.length_a   1.000
_cell.length_b   1.000
_cell.length_c   1.000
_cell.angle_alpha   90.00
_cell.angle_beta   90.00
_cell.angle_gamma   90.00
#
_symmetry.space_group_name_H-M   'P 1'
#
loop_
_entity.id
_entity.type
_entity.pdbx_description
1 polymer ?
#
loop_
_entity_poly.entity_id
_entity_poly.type
_entity_poly.pdbx_seq_one_letter_code
_entity_poly.pdbx_strand_id
1 'polypeptide(L)' 'MVGSFIASEEDNLYVWIRRFGSEAERKRLYDEIYASEFWIKEVKPAADKMLDRKSILNTVLEATPKSVIR' A
#
# COMPACT_ATOMS: atom_id res chain seq x y z
N MET A 1 -1.76 -2.24 9.47
CA MET A 1 -2.04 -3.03 8.25
C MET A 1 -3.40 -3.67 8.42
N VAL A 2 -4.24 -3.72 7.38
CA VAL A 2 -5.60 -4.29 7.43
C VAL A 2 -5.65 -5.66 6.76
N GLY A 3 -4.93 -5.83 5.65
CA GLY A 3 -4.86 -7.11 4.95
C GLY A 3 -3.76 -7.13 3.89
N SER A 4 -3.33 -8.33 3.55
CA SER A 4 -2.32 -8.64 2.53
C SER A 4 -2.74 -9.94 1.86
N PHE A 5 -2.88 -9.93 0.55
CA PHE A 5 -3.45 -11.02 -0.22
C PHE A 5 -2.63 -11.26 -1.49
N ILE A 6 -2.58 -12.51 -1.92
CA ILE A 6 -2.16 -12.91 -3.26
C ILE A 6 -3.39 -13.41 -4.01
N ALA A 7 -3.47 -13.19 -5.32
CA ALA A 7 -4.54 -13.76 -6.11
C ALA A 7 -4.31 -15.24 -6.37
N SER A 8 -5.38 -16.03 -6.35
CA SER A 8 -5.32 -17.47 -6.63
C SER A 8 -5.26 -17.79 -8.12
N GLU A 9 -5.71 -16.87 -8.98
CA GLU A 9 -5.78 -17.04 -10.44
C GLU A 9 -4.81 -16.13 -11.20
N GLU A 10 -4.11 -15.24 -10.50
CA GLU A 10 -3.14 -14.31 -11.07
C GLU A 10 -1.85 -14.32 -10.23
N ASP A 11 -0.86 -15.08 -10.71
CA ASP A 11 0.37 -15.39 -9.96
C ASP A 11 1.18 -14.15 -9.53
N ASN A 12 1.00 -13.02 -10.22
CA ASN A 12 1.76 -11.80 -10.00
C ASN A 12 0.96 -10.68 -9.30
N LEU A 13 -0.29 -10.95 -8.90
CA LEU A 13 -1.12 -9.95 -8.23
C LEU A 13 -1.00 -10.04 -6.71
N TYR A 14 -0.49 -8.96 -6.13
CA TYR A 14 -0.43 -8.74 -4.69
C TYR A 14 -1.31 -7.55 -4.30
N VAL A 15 -2.23 -7.77 -3.37
CA VAL A 15 -3.16 -6.74 -2.88
C VAL A 15 -2.88 -6.46 -1.41
N TRP A 16 -2.62 -5.19 -1.11
CA TRP A 16 -2.37 -4.72 0.25
C TRP A 16 -3.35 -3.61 0.64
N ILE A 17 -3.97 -3.75 1.81
CA ILE A 17 -4.90 -2.77 2.35
C ILE A 17 -4.33 -2.19 3.64
N ARG A 18 -4.28 -0.86 3.69
CA ARG A 18 -3.91 -0.09 4.87
C ARG A 18 -4.99 0.94 5.18
N ARG A 19 -5.34 1.01 6.47
CA ARG A 19 -6.23 2.03 7.01
C ARG A 19 -5.45 3.20 7.57
N PHE A 20 -6.08 4.36 7.47
CA PHE A 20 -5.69 5.60 8.12
C PHE A 20 -6.89 6.13 8.90
N GLY A 21 -6.65 6.77 10.05
CA GLY A 21 -7.67 7.44 10.84
C GLY A 21 -8.13 8.77 10.23
N SER A 22 -7.33 9.36 9.32
CA SER A 22 -7.68 10.55 8.55
C SER A 22 -6.78 10.73 7.33
N GLU A 23 -7.18 11.60 6.41
CA GLU A 23 -6.34 12.03 5.28
C GLU A 23 -5.03 12.69 5.73
N ALA A 24 -5.07 13.48 6.81
CA ALA A 24 -3.87 14.11 7.36
C ALA A 24 -2.87 13.07 7.90
N GLU A 25 -3.38 12.03 8.58
CA GLU A 25 -2.54 10.92 9.05
C GLU A 25 -1.96 10.12 7.88
N ARG A 26 -2.76 9.86 6.84
CA ARG A 26 -2.28 9.21 5.61
C ARG A 26 -1.08 9.94 5.05
N LYS A 27 -1.20 11.26 4.83
CA LYS A 27 -0.10 12.08 4.30
C LYS A 27 1.13 12.03 5.20
N ARG A 28 0.96 12.21 6.52
CA ARG A 28 2.08 12.17 7.47
C ARG A 28 2.84 10.84 7.40
N LEU A 29 2.13 9.71 7.43
CA LEU A 29 2.73 8.38 7.41
C LEU A 29 3.37 8.04 6.06
N TYR A 30 2.80 8.54 4.95
CA TYR A 30 3.44 8.44 3.65
C TYR A 30 4.75 9.21 3.62
N ASP A 31 4.73 10.48 4.03
CA ASP A 31 5.92 11.32 4.05
C ASP A 31 7.01 10.71 4.94
N GLU A 32 6.66 10.25 6.15
CA GLU A 32 7.59 9.62 7.09
C GLU A 32 8.27 8.36 6.52
N ILE A 33 7.50 7.48 5.86
CA ILE A 33 8.04 6.22 5.32
C ILE A 33 8.84 6.49 4.06
N TYR A 34 8.25 7.17 3.07
CA TYR A 34 8.86 7.32 1.75
C TYR A 34 10.03 8.30 1.74
N ALA A 35 10.10 9.24 2.69
CA ALA A 35 11.26 10.12 2.87
C ALA A 35 12.35 9.53 3.79
N SER A 36 12.10 8.39 4.45
CA SER A 36 13.11 7.78 5.33
C SER A 36 14.33 7.27 4.54
N GLU A 37 15.52 7.43 5.12
CA GLU A 37 16.75 6.92 4.51
C GLU A 37 16.72 5.41 4.29
N PHE A 38 16.14 4.67 5.25
CA PHE A 38 16.00 3.22 5.17
C PHE A 38 15.14 2.82 3.96
N TRP A 39 14.00 3.49 3.75
CA TRP A 39 13.18 3.22 2.57
C TRP A 39 13.94 3.50 1.28
N ILE A 40 14.60 4.65 1.18
CA ILE A 40 15.28 5.08 -0.05
C ILE A 40 16.47 4.18 -0.38
N LYS A 41 17.28 3.81 0.62
CA LYS A 41 18.55 3.09 0.42
C LYS A 41 18.34 1.58 0.35
N GLU A 42 17.47 1.01 1.18
CA GLU A 42 17.36 -0.45 1.34
C GLU A 42 16.13 -1.02 0.63
N VAL A 43 14.95 -0.39 0.81
CA VAL A 43 13.68 -0.99 0.37
C VAL A 43 13.36 -0.64 -1.08
N LYS A 44 13.49 0.63 -1.46
CA LYS A 44 13.13 1.13 -2.79
C LYS A 44 13.89 0.39 -3.92
N PRO A 45 15.21 0.13 -3.83
CA PRO A 45 15.92 -0.57 -4.91
C PRO A 45 15.44 -2.01 -5.11
N ALA A 46 15.08 -2.71 -4.02
CA ALA A 46 14.52 -4.06 -4.12
C ALA A 46 13.10 -4.00 -4.70
N ALA A 47 12.27 -3.09 -4.20
CA ALA A 47 10.90 -2.89 -4.68
C ALA A 47 10.87 -2.52 -6.17
N ASP A 48 11.78 -1.67 -6.66
CA ASP A 48 11.84 -1.28 -8.07
C ASP A 48 12.24 -2.44 -9.01
N LYS A 49 12.93 -3.47 -8.50
CA LYS A 49 13.26 -4.67 -9.27
C LYS A 49 12.11 -5.66 -9.36
N MET A 50 11.24 -5.69 -8.35
CA MET A 50 10.18 -6.68 -8.20
C MET A 50 8.81 -6.18 -8.65
N LEU A 51 8.56 -4.87 -8.53
CA LEU A 51 7.27 -4.27 -8.84
C LEU A 51 7.28 -3.66 -10.24
N ASP A 52 6.33 -4.07 -11.06
CA ASP A 52 6.01 -3.34 -12.28
C ASP A 52 5.24 -2.05 -11.93
N ARG A 53 5.96 -0.93 -11.87
CA ARG A 53 5.40 0.38 -11.48
C ARG A 53 4.26 0.84 -12.38
N LYS A 54 4.19 0.38 -13.64
CA LYS A 54 3.15 0.81 -14.59
C LYS A 54 1.82 0.11 -14.35
N SER A 55 1.83 -1.07 -13.73
CA SER A 55 0.63 -1.85 -13.44
C SER A 55 0.08 -1.63 -12.02
N ILE A 56 0.80 -0.89 -11.16
CA ILE A 56 0.32 -0.58 -9.80
C ILE A 56 -0.95 0.29 -9.86
N LEU A 57 -2.01 -0.21 -9.23
CA LEU A 57 -3.25 0.53 -9.00
C LEU A 57 -3.38 0.88 -7.52
N ASN A 58 -3.39 2.17 -7.20
CA ASN A 58 -3.63 2.68 -5.85
C ASN A 58 -5.00 3.36 -5.80
N THR A 59 -5.88 2.86 -4.94
CA THR A 59 -7.25 3.38 -4.82
C THR A 59 -7.54 3.75 -3.37
N VAL A 60 -8.09 4.94 -3.16
CA VAL A 60 -8.67 5.33 -1.87
C VAL A 60 -10.08 4.75 -1.80
N LEU A 61 -10.36 3.98 -0.75
CA LEU A 61 -11.65 3.31 -0.56
C LEU A 61 -12.38 3.95 0.62
N GLU A 62 -13.67 4.20 0.45
CA GLU A 62 -14.57 4.58 1.53
C GLU A 62 -15.38 3.37 1.97
N ALA A 63 -15.37 3.08 3.27
CA ALA A 63 -16.13 1.97 3.83
C ALA A 63 -17.63 2.29 3.79
N THR A 64 -18.43 1.40 3.20
CA THR A 64 -19.89 1.48 3.32
C THR A 64 -20.32 1.19 4.76
N PRO A 65 -21.53 1.60 5.20
CA PRO A 65 -21.99 1.39 6.58
C PRO A 65 -21.99 -0.07 7.05
N LYS A 66 -22.12 -1.03 6.13
CA LYS A 66 -22.11 -2.47 6.43
C LYS A 66 -20.72 -3.10 6.37
N SER A 67 -19.70 -2.35 5.93
CA SER A 67 -18.34 -2.86 5.85
C SER A 67 -17.81 -3.17 7.25
N VAL A 68 -17.28 -4.38 7.42
CA VAL A 68 -16.61 -4.81 8.67
C VAL A 68 -15.24 -4.13 8.80
N ILE A 69 -14.64 -3.81 7.65
CA ILE A 69 -13.40 -3.03 7.56
C ILE A 69 -13.78 -1.57 7.37
N ARG A 70 -13.40 -0.74 8.33
CA ARG A 70 -13.47 0.74 8.27
C ARG A 70 -12.07 1.28 8.28
#